data_AF-A0A6N6KVZ7-F1
#
_entry.id   AF-A0A6N6KVZ7-F1
#
_cell.length_a   1.000
_cell.length_b   1.000
_cell.length_c   1.000
_cell.angle_alpha   90.00
_cell.angle_beta   90.00
_cell.angle_gamma   90.00
#
_symmetry.space_group_name_H-M   'P 1'
#
loop_
_entity.id
_entity.type
_entity.pdbx_description
1 polymer ?
#
loop_
_entity_poly.entity_id
_entity_poly.type
_entity_poly.pdbx_seq_one_letter_code
_entity_poly.pdbx_strand_id
1 'polypeptide(L)'
;MPEELTSREREVFGFIVRYKTDNDGVSPTIREILAGTRITSTSMVAFYLGKLEEKGLIEALGKGVQTRNIRVIGGQWLFPPAPPPDADEDIRPRPVPEPPKPGSSHEAKARIAV
;
A
#
# COMPACT_ATOMS: atom_id res chain seq x y z
N MET A 1 2.81 18.57 -15.50
CA MET A 1 1.47 17.98 -15.29
C MET A 1 1.67 16.48 -15.37
N PRO A 2 1.40 15.66 -14.34
CA PRO A 2 1.76 14.25 -14.43
C PRO A 2 0.90 13.62 -15.54
N GLU A 3 1.60 13.03 -16.50
CA GLU A 3 1.05 12.28 -17.64
C GLU A 3 -0.08 11.36 -17.20
N GLU A 4 -1.14 11.34 -18.01
CA GLU A 4 -2.41 10.63 -17.82
C GLU A 4 -2.24 9.35 -17.00
N LEU A 5 -2.60 9.42 -15.71
CA LEU A 5 -2.78 8.21 -14.92
C LEU A 5 -3.99 7.48 -15.46
N THR A 6 -3.80 6.21 -15.81
CA THR A 6 -4.93 5.35 -16.14
C THR A 6 -5.86 5.23 -14.92
N SER A 7 -7.11 4.84 -15.14
CA SER A 7 -8.07 4.66 -14.04
C SER A 7 -7.55 3.71 -12.96
N ARG A 8 -6.78 2.68 -13.35
CA ARG A 8 -6.20 1.69 -12.42
C ARG A 8 -4.99 2.23 -11.67
N GLU A 9 -4.11 2.96 -12.34
CA GLU A 9 -2.98 3.62 -11.67
C GLU A 9 -3.48 4.64 -10.64
N ARG A 10 -4.52 5.41 -10.99
CA ARG A 10 -5.16 6.36 -10.06
C ARG A 10 -5.81 5.65 -8.88
N GLU A 11 -6.46 4.52 -9.11
CA GLU A 11 -7.06 3.69 -8.06
C GLU A 11 -5.99 3.21 -7.07
N VAL A 12 -4.88 2.66 -7.57
CA VAL A 12 -3.76 2.19 -6.74
C VAL A 12 -3.10 3.35 -5.99
N PHE A 13 -2.78 4.45 -6.68
CA PHE A 13 -2.14 5.61 -6.06
C PHE A 13 -3.03 6.24 -4.98
N GLY A 14 -4.31 6.43 -5.29
CA GLY A 14 -5.29 6.95 -4.33
C GLY A 14 -5.44 6.05 -3.10
N PHE A 15 -5.42 4.73 -3.29
CA PHE A 15 -5.41 3.78 -2.19
C PHE A 15 -4.17 3.94 -1.30
N ILE A 16 -2.96 4.06 -1.88
CA ILE A 16 -1.71 4.21 -1.12
C ILE A 16 -1.74 5.48 -0.27
N VAL A 17 -2.15 6.60 -0.85
CA VAL A 17 -2.24 7.88 -0.14
C VAL A 17 -3.22 7.76 1.02
N ARG A 18 -4.44 7.27 0.75
CA ARG A 18 -5.46 7.08 1.79
C ARG A 18 -4.98 6.15 2.90
N TYR A 19 -4.40 5.00 2.54
CA TYR A 19 -3.89 4.04 3.52
C TYR A 19 -2.84 4.67 4.42
N LYS A 20 -1.91 5.46 3.87
CA LYS A 20 -0.91 6.18 4.66
C LYS A 20 -1.55 7.21 5.59
N THR A 21 -2.53 7.97 5.11
CA THR A 21 -3.29 8.92 5.94
C THR A 21 -4.00 8.21 7.09
N ASP A 22 -4.61 7.06 6.82
CA ASP A 22 -5.39 6.30 7.79
C ASP A 22 -4.50 5.45 8.74
N ASN A 23 -3.23 5.23 8.43
CA ASN A 23 -2.34 4.34 9.18
C ASN A 23 -1.03 5.04 9.56
N ASP A 24 -1.09 6.31 9.94
CA ASP A 24 0.02 7.05 10.53
C ASP A 24 1.30 7.06 9.67
N GLY A 25 1.12 7.13 8.34
CA GLY A 25 2.19 7.17 7.34
C GLY A 25 2.69 5.78 6.89
N VAL A 26 2.21 4.70 7.50
CA VAL A 26 2.60 3.32 7.15
C VAL A 26 2.20 2.99 5.72
N SER A 27 3.12 2.42 4.94
CA SER A 27 2.82 2.01 3.57
C SER A 27 2.03 0.69 3.54
N PRO A 28 1.06 0.55 2.63
CA PRO A 28 0.37 -0.72 2.44
C PRO A 28 1.28 -1.77 1.80
N THR A 29 0.93 -3.03 2.01
CA THR A 29 1.43 -4.21 1.33
C THR A 29 0.64 -4.50 0.06
N ILE A 30 1.18 -5.34 -0.83
CA ILE A 30 0.47 -5.80 -2.04
C ILE A 30 -0.88 -6.44 -1.69
N ARG A 31 -0.97 -7.19 -0.59
CA ARG A 31 -2.23 -7.84 -0.18
C ARG A 31 -3.28 -6.85 0.31
N GLU A 32 -2.87 -5.80 1.03
CA GLU A 32 -3.77 -4.72 1.45
C GLU A 32 -4.25 -3.90 0.24
N ILE A 33 -3.37 -3.65 -0.74
CA ILE A 33 -3.76 -3.01 -2.01
C ILE A 33 -4.77 -3.87 -2.77
N LEU A 34 -4.56 -5.18 -2.86
CA LEU A 34 -5.54 -6.10 -3.47
C LEU A 34 -6.89 -6.07 -2.76
N ALA A 35 -6.89 -6.08 -1.42
CA ALA A 35 -8.13 -6.04 -0.64
C ALA A 35 -8.87 -4.70 -0.76
N GLY A 36 -8.14 -3.61 -0.97
CA GLY A 36 -8.68 -2.25 -0.99
C GLY A 36 -8.90 -1.65 -2.39
N THR A 37 -8.60 -2.40 -3.45
CA THR A 37 -8.79 -2.00 -4.85
C THR A 37 -9.55 -3.10 -5.61
N ARG A 38 -9.99 -2.81 -6.83
CA ARG A 38 -10.65 -3.79 -7.71
C ARG A 38 -9.66 -4.59 -8.55
N ILE A 39 -8.43 -4.79 -8.06
CA ILE A 39 -7.39 -5.58 -8.74
C ILE A 39 -7.34 -6.96 -8.07
N THR A 40 -7.25 -8.01 -8.87
CA THR A 40 -7.31 -9.40 -8.37
C THR A 40 -5.97 -10.13 -8.43
N SER A 41 -4.94 -9.53 -9.05
CA SER A 41 -3.63 -10.16 -9.25
C SER A 41 -2.51 -9.37 -8.58
N THR A 42 -1.71 -10.06 -7.77
CA THR A 42 -0.50 -9.51 -7.15
C THR A 42 0.48 -8.97 -8.20
N SER A 43 0.61 -9.66 -9.34
CA SER A 43 1.46 -9.23 -10.45
C SER A 43 0.96 -7.94 -11.10
N MET A 44 -0.36 -7.74 -11.20
CA MET A 44 -0.92 -6.48 -11.69
C MET A 44 -0.67 -5.33 -10.72
N VAL A 45 -0.78 -5.57 -9.41
CA VAL A 45 -0.43 -4.55 -8.41
C VAL A 45 1.05 -4.18 -8.50
N ALA A 46 1.95 -5.16 -8.59
CA ALA A 46 3.38 -4.91 -8.77
C ALA A 46 3.67 -4.12 -10.05
N PHE A 47 2.99 -4.47 -11.16
CA PHE A 47 3.08 -3.73 -12.42
C PHE A 47 2.67 -2.26 -12.26
N TYR A 48 1.52 -1.99 -11.65
CA TYR A 48 1.06 -0.60 -11.46
C TYR A 48 1.95 0.19 -10.51
N LEU A 49 2.45 -0.43 -9.45
CA LEU A 49 3.40 0.23 -8.55
C LEU A 49 4.70 0.59 -9.29
N GLY A 50 5.21 -0.29 -10.16
CA GLY A 50 6.34 0.03 -11.05
C GLY A 50 6.02 1.19 -12.00
N LYS A 51 4.81 1.25 -12.57
CA LYS A 51 4.38 2.38 -13.41
C LYS A 51 4.31 3.70 -12.64
N LEU A 52 3.84 3.66 -11.39
CA LEU A 52 3.81 4.85 -10.52
C LEU A 52 5.21 5.32 -10.14
N GLU A 53 6.16 4.39 -9.99
CA GLU A 53 7.57 4.70 -9.74
C GLU A 53 8.26 5.28 -10.98
N GLU A 54 8.05 4.68 -12.17
CA GLU A 54 8.52 5.21 -13.46
C GLU A 54 8.01 6.63 -13.72
N LYS A 55 6.76 6.92 -13.32
CA LYS A 55 6.14 8.26 -13.40
C LYS A 55 6.59 9.22 -12.30
N GLY A 56 7.47 8.79 -11.38
CA GLY A 56 8.01 9.62 -10.30
C GLY A 56 6.99 10.02 -9.24
N LEU A 57 5.88 9.28 -9.09
CA LEU A 57 4.85 9.55 -8.09
C LEU A 57 5.13 8.86 -6.76
N ILE A 58 5.81 7.72 -6.82
CA ILE A 58 6.26 6.99 -5.64
C ILE A 58 7.71 6.53 -5.82
N GLU A 59 8.35 6.19 -4.71
CA GLU A 59 9.68 5.58 -4.67
C GLU A 59 9.64 4.41 -3.69
N ALA A 60 10.07 3.22 -4.12
CA ALA A 60 10.20 2.06 -3.25
C ALA A 60 11.58 2.07 -2.57
N LEU A 61 11.63 2.40 -1.28
CA LEU A 61 12.86 2.41 -0.48
C LEU A 61 13.20 0.97 -0.03
N GLY A 62 13.74 0.15 -0.93
CA GLY A 62 14.16 -1.22 -0.64
C GLY A 62 14.43 -2.08 -1.88
N LYS A 63 14.77 -3.36 -1.67
CA LYS A 63 14.90 -4.35 -2.76
C LYS A 63 13.50 -4.75 -3.26
N GLY A 64 12.95 -3.92 -4.12
CA GLY A 64 11.71 -4.17 -4.84
C GLY A 64 10.44 -3.65 -4.18
N VAL A 65 9.42 -3.59 -5.02
CA VAL A 65 8.09 -2.99 -4.80
C VAL A 65 7.22 -3.73 -3.77
N GLN A 66 7.75 -4.80 -3.18
CA GLN A 66 7.07 -5.62 -2.17
C GLN A 66 7.25 -5.10 -0.74
N THR A 67 8.06 -4.06 -0.53
CA THR A 67 8.41 -3.59 0.80
C THR A 67 7.40 -2.56 1.32
N ARG A 68 7.18 -2.53 2.64
CA ARG A 68 6.36 -1.52 3.36
C ARG A 68 6.97 -0.10 3.35
N ASN A 69 7.87 0.15 2.41
CA ASN A 69 8.69 1.35 2.34
C ASN A 69 8.40 2.11 1.05
N ILE A 70 7.14 2.54 0.88
CA ILE A 70 6.74 3.39 -0.25
C ILE A 70 6.81 4.85 0.21
N ARG A 71 7.64 5.65 -0.45
CA ARG A 71 7.62 7.10 -0.32
C ARG A 71 6.72 7.68 -1.40
N VAL A 72 5.80 8.57 -1.03
CA VAL A 72 5.00 9.34 -1.98
C VAL A 72 5.77 10.61 -2.33
N ILE A 73 6.12 10.80 -3.59
CA ILE A 73 6.89 11.96 -4.05
C ILE A 73 5.99 13.19 -4.04
N GLY A 74 6.50 14.31 -3.49
CA GLY A 74 5.73 15.53 -3.26
C GLY A 74 4.78 15.45 -2.04
N GLY A 75 4.63 14.28 -1.43
CA GLY A 75 3.90 14.12 -0.17
C GLY A 75 4.82 14.38 1.04
N GLN A 76 4.28 15.04 2.06
CA GLN A 76 4.93 15.14 3.37
C GLN A 76 4.04 14.46 4.41
N TRP A 77 4.64 13.55 5.16
CA TRP A 77 3.99 13.04 6.37
C TRP A 77 4.27 14.02 7.51
N LEU A 78 3.27 14.84 7.83
CA LEU A 78 3.30 15.68 9.00
C LEU A 78 2.76 14.87 10.17
N PHE A 79 3.65 14.46 11.07
CA PHE A 79 3.22 13.90 12.35
C PHE A 79 2.30 14.94 13.02
N PRO A 80 1.05 14.60 13.35
CA PRO A 80 0.19 15.54 14.04
C PRO A 80 0.89 15.95 15.34
N PRO A 81 0.86 17.24 15.74
CA PRO A 81 1.38 17.61 17.04
C PRO A 81 0.75 16.70 18.08
N ALA A 82 1.54 16.28 19.08
CA ALA A 82 1.06 15.39 20.12
C ALA A 82 -0.34 15.85 20.55
N PRO A 83 -1.32 14.94 20.62
CA PRO A 83 -2.64 15.33 21.08
C PRO A 83 -2.47 16.06 22.41
N PRO A 84 -3.22 17.15 22.66
CA PRO A 84 -3.11 17.88 23.91
C PRO A 84 -3.19 16.89 25.08
N PRO A 85 -2.42 17.10 26.16
CA PRO A 85 -2.28 16.14 27.26
C PRO A 85 -3.61 15.75 27.92
N ASP A 86 -4.69 16.49 27.64
CA ASP A 86 -6.03 16.27 28.17
C ASP A 86 -6.94 15.44 27.21
N ALA A 87 -6.43 14.95 26.08
CA ALA A 87 -7.16 14.09 25.13
C ALA A 87 -7.15 12.60 25.52
N ASP A 88 -7.09 12.33 26.83
CA ASP A 88 -6.67 11.05 27.40
C ASP A 88 -7.78 10.00 27.61
N GLU A 89 -9.03 10.18 27.15
CA GLU A 89 -10.10 9.25 27.56
C GLU A 89 -10.49 8.12 26.58
N ASP A 90 -10.12 8.12 25.30
CA ASP A 90 -10.56 7.01 24.42
C ASP A 90 -9.67 6.78 23.18
N ILE A 91 -8.34 6.90 23.32
CA ILE A 91 -7.41 6.32 22.33
C ILE A 91 -7.41 4.80 22.54
N ARG A 92 -8.50 4.12 22.17
CA ARG A 92 -8.38 2.71 21.83
C ARG A 92 -7.38 2.66 20.68
N PRO A 93 -6.33 1.81 20.73
CA PRO A 93 -5.55 1.58 19.54
C PRO A 93 -6.55 1.23 18.43
N ARG A 94 -6.53 1.98 17.32
CA ARG A 94 -7.30 1.58 16.13
C ARG A 94 -6.99 0.10 15.91
N PRO A 95 -7.99 -0.77 15.73
CA PRO A 95 -7.73 -2.17 15.52
C PRO A 95 -6.75 -2.25 14.35
N VAL A 96 -5.52 -2.66 14.65
CA VAL A 96 -4.51 -2.89 13.61
C VAL A 96 -5.19 -3.86 12.66
N PRO A 97 -5.33 -3.53 11.35
CA PRO A 97 -5.92 -4.48 10.43
C PRO A 97 -5.17 -5.78 10.62
N GLU A 98 -5.89 -6.84 11.04
CA GLU A 98 -5.26 -8.13 11.31
C GLU A 98 -4.42 -8.45 10.09
N PRO A 99 -3.11 -8.71 10.26
CA PRO A 99 -2.27 -9.06 9.13
C PRO A 99 -3.00 -10.16 8.37
N PRO A 100 -3.13 -10.07 7.03
CA PRO A 100 -3.92 -11.01 6.27
C PRO A 100 -3.51 -12.40 6.73
N LYS A 101 -4.46 -13.15 7.32
CA LYS A 101 -4.21 -14.47 7.90
C LYS A 101 -3.26 -15.21 6.98
N PRO A 102 -2.17 -15.84 7.49
CA PRO A 102 -1.23 -16.55 6.65
C PRO A 102 -2.03 -17.47 5.74
N GLY A 103 -2.15 -17.03 4.50
CA GLY A 103 -2.94 -17.71 3.49
C GLY A 103 -2.31 -19.08 3.37
N SER A 104 -3.08 -20.08 3.78
CA SER A 104 -2.85 -21.50 3.55
C SER A 104 -2.05 -21.66 2.28
N SER A 105 -0.82 -22.13 2.45
CA SER A 105 0.12 -22.43 1.38
C SER A 105 -0.63 -23.23 0.32
N HIS A 106 -1.09 -22.58 -0.74
CA HIS A 106 -1.54 -23.31 -1.91
C HIS A 106 -0.26 -23.83 -2.55
N GLU A 107 0.09 -25.06 -2.20
CA GLU A 107 0.83 -25.96 -3.07
C GLU A 107 0.12 -25.99 -4.43
N ALA A 108 0.52 -25.10 -5.33
CA ALA A 108 0.20 -25.24 -6.74
C ALA A 108 1.16 -26.29 -7.31
N LYS A 109 0.64 -27.52 -7.40
CA LYS A 109 1.27 -28.68 -8.03
C LYS A 109 1.90 -28.30 -9.36
N ALA A 110 3.21 -28.53 -9.49
CA ALA A 110 3.86 -28.66 -10.77
C ALA A 110 3.22 -29.83 -11.54
N ARG A 111 2.58 -29.52 -12.66
CA ARG A 111 2.33 -30.50 -13.72
C ARG A 111 3.30 -30.19 -14.85
N ILE A 112 4.43 -30.89 -14.83
CA ILE A 112 5.25 -31.07 -16.03
C ILE A 112 4.61 -32.25 -16.77
N ALA A 113 4.11 -31.99 -17.98
CA ALA A 113 3.81 -33.04 -18.94
C ALA A 113 5.07 -33.25 -19.79
N VAL A 114 5.57 -34.49 -19.82
CA VAL A 114 6.51 -35.02 -20.80
C VAL A 114 5.70 -35.73 -21.87
#